data_AF-A0A0C9R639-F1
#
_entry.id   AF-A0A0C9R639-F1
#
_cell.length_a   1.000
_cell.length_b   1.000
_cell.length_c   1.000
_cell.angle_alpha   90.00
_cell.angle_beta   90.00
_cell.angle_gamma   90.00
#
_symmetry.space_group_name_H-M   'P 1'
#
loop_
_entity.id
_entity.type
_entity.pdbx_description
1 polymer ?
#
loop_
_entity_poly.entity_id
_entity_poly.type
_entity_poly.pdbx_seq_one_letter_code
_entity_poly.pdbx_strand_id
1 'polypeptide(L)'
;MDPLCVDLHRVSVQSLTESSTNWTSKSIDLYSCHPLADTPFSVNLTNMFNNFEELTSINVINLKLHGLSSPFENLSTLEEIYLDRNHLNEFPRELFRGIPHLTTIAVFNQEIRNLSRDSFSEVGDNLQSLQLHKNQIEYIEPGTFDGLTHLDELNLEFNLLSSLPDGIFSDLKSLEALLLNGNSITSDFFSLTKGLQNLWHWSLEYSRKSNGSDTFIEGVTCRAALPMKKEGLHLCDIRFQHSSGNQETKWDEVSSSGHIRSKDDLARLVDSARFQQQKQHKQSVIPLE
;
A
#
# COMPACT_ATOMS: atom_id res chain seq x y z
N MET A 1 -34.29 8.05 -4.13
CA MET A 1 -33.85 7.54 -2.82
C MET A 1 -32.90 6.42 -3.14
N ASP A 2 -31.61 6.72 -3.23
CA ASP A 2 -30.61 5.68 -3.49
C ASP A 2 -30.19 5.06 -2.17
N PRO A 3 -30.38 3.75 -1.97
CA PRO A 3 -30.05 3.12 -0.71
C PRO A 3 -28.54 2.92 -0.64
N LEU A 4 -27.95 3.35 0.46
CA LEU A 4 -26.63 2.92 0.89
C LEU A 4 -26.66 1.41 1.16
N CYS A 5 -25.70 0.66 0.60
CA CYS A 5 -25.56 -0.79 0.85
C CYS A 5 -24.68 -0.99 2.09
N VAL A 6 -25.16 -1.85 2.98
CA VAL A 6 -24.34 -2.50 4.00
C VAL A 6 -24.39 -3.97 3.70
N ASP A 7 -23.25 -4.59 3.38
CA ASP A 7 -23.23 -6.04 3.40
C ASP A 7 -23.03 -6.52 4.83
N LEU A 8 -24.18 -6.69 5.48
CA LEU A 8 -24.40 -7.55 6.64
C LEU A 8 -25.44 -8.59 6.25
N HIS A 9 -25.34 -9.23 5.07
CA HIS A 9 -26.48 -9.98 4.53
C HIS A 9 -27.80 -9.17 4.63
N ARG A 10 -27.90 -8.06 3.88
CA ARG A 10 -29.14 -7.26 3.65
C ARG A 10 -29.63 -6.36 4.80
N VAL A 11 -28.86 -5.35 5.18
CA VAL A 11 -29.30 -4.33 6.16
C VAL A 11 -29.07 -2.94 5.56
N SER A 12 -29.97 -1.99 5.80
CA SER A 12 -29.79 -0.59 5.37
C SER A 12 -29.01 0.19 6.43
N VAL A 13 -28.31 1.27 6.08
CA VAL A 13 -27.57 2.07 7.09
C VAL A 13 -28.48 2.70 8.16
N GLN A 14 -29.73 3.01 7.84
CA GLN A 14 -30.68 3.52 8.85
C GLN A 14 -30.91 2.51 9.99
N SER A 15 -30.89 1.21 9.68
CA SER A 15 -31.05 0.12 10.66
C SER A 15 -29.80 -0.15 11.52
N LEU A 16 -28.61 0.36 11.14
CA LEU A 16 -27.39 0.20 11.95
C LEU A 16 -27.41 1.03 13.23
N THR A 17 -28.14 2.15 13.22
CA THR A 17 -28.22 3.09 14.34
C THR A 17 -29.32 2.76 15.35
N GLU A 18 -30.11 1.72 15.12
CA GLU A 18 -31.18 1.32 16.04
C GLU A 18 -30.59 0.65 17.30
N SER A 19 -30.80 1.28 18.46
CA SER A 19 -30.14 0.97 19.73
C SER A 19 -30.57 -0.34 20.41
N SER A 20 -31.45 -1.14 19.79
CA SER A 20 -32.04 -2.33 20.41
C SER A 20 -31.45 -3.65 19.93
N THR A 21 -30.51 -3.63 18.99
CA THR A 21 -29.98 -4.84 18.35
C THR A 21 -28.47 -4.89 18.49
N ASN A 22 -27.97 -5.85 19.28
CA ASN A 22 -26.55 -6.22 19.28
C ASN A 22 -26.27 -7.12 18.08
N TRP A 23 -25.24 -6.78 17.31
CA TRP A 23 -24.85 -7.52 16.11
C TRP A 23 -23.68 -8.46 16.41
N THR A 24 -23.76 -9.69 15.89
CA THR A 24 -22.72 -10.72 16.06
C THR A 24 -21.79 -10.83 14.85
N SER A 25 -21.90 -9.92 13.88
CA SER A 25 -21.03 -9.96 12.69
C SER A 25 -19.62 -9.52 13.06
N LYS A 26 -18.64 -10.29 12.59
CA LYS A 26 -17.21 -10.00 12.76
C LYS A 26 -16.65 -9.07 11.67
N SER A 27 -17.39 -8.90 10.58
CA SER A 27 -16.99 -8.03 9.47
C SER A 27 -18.17 -7.20 8.98
N ILE A 28 -17.89 -5.98 8.51
CA ILE A 28 -18.86 -5.11 7.84
C ILE A 28 -18.23 -4.50 6.59
N ASP A 29 -18.95 -4.62 5.48
CA ASP A 29 -18.67 -3.85 4.26
C ASP A 29 -19.69 -2.72 4.08
N LEU A 30 -19.21 -1.48 3.99
CA LEU A 30 -20.00 -0.29 3.68
C LEU A 30 -19.67 0.23 2.29
N TYR A 31 -20.66 0.25 1.38
CA TYR A 31 -20.44 0.74 0.02
C TYR A 31 -21.72 1.26 -0.64
N SER A 32 -21.57 2.06 -1.70
CA SER A 32 -22.72 2.48 -2.51
C SER A 32 -23.23 1.33 -3.36
N CYS A 33 -24.54 1.02 -3.32
CA CYS A 33 -25.15 0.01 -4.20
C CYS A 33 -25.09 0.38 -5.69
N HIS A 34 -24.80 1.65 -6.00
CA HIS A 34 -24.69 2.17 -7.37
C HIS A 34 -23.27 2.67 -7.60
N PRO A 35 -22.34 1.80 -8.05
CA PRO A 35 -20.93 2.14 -8.23
C PRO A 35 -20.67 3.14 -9.37
N LEU A 36 -21.70 3.48 -10.17
CA LEU A 36 -21.62 4.37 -11.34
C LEU A 36 -22.20 5.77 -11.09
N ALA A 37 -22.57 6.12 -9.86
CA ALA A 37 -23.01 7.48 -9.57
C ALA A 37 -21.79 8.43 -9.57
N ASP A 38 -21.87 9.51 -10.35
CA ASP A 38 -20.81 10.54 -10.45
C ASP A 38 -20.48 11.23 -9.10
N THR A 39 -21.34 11.04 -8.08
CA THR A 39 -21.15 11.59 -6.74
C THR A 39 -21.16 10.48 -5.69
N PRO A 40 -20.10 10.32 -4.87
CA PRO A 40 -20.08 9.31 -3.82
C PRO A 40 -21.13 9.61 -2.75
N PHE A 41 -21.77 8.55 -2.24
CA PHE A 41 -22.80 8.66 -1.21
C PHE A 41 -22.19 9.10 0.12
N SER A 42 -22.82 10.08 0.78
CA SER A 42 -22.33 10.66 2.04
C SER A 42 -22.77 9.84 3.25
N VAL A 43 -21.83 9.44 4.11
CA VAL A 43 -22.06 8.64 5.31
C VAL A 43 -21.44 9.31 6.53
N ASN A 44 -22.19 9.38 7.63
CA ASN A 44 -21.69 9.84 8.92
C ASN A 44 -21.43 8.63 9.83
N LEU A 45 -20.17 8.39 10.20
CA LEU A 45 -19.78 7.25 11.02
C LEU A 45 -20.02 7.45 12.52
N THR A 46 -20.37 8.66 12.96
CA THR A 46 -20.61 8.95 14.38
C THR A 46 -21.65 8.01 14.96
N ASN A 47 -21.27 7.25 16.01
CA ASN A 47 -22.10 6.27 16.70
C ASN A 47 -22.66 5.13 15.84
N MET A 48 -22.23 4.99 14.59
CA MET A 48 -22.76 3.96 13.67
C MET A 48 -22.47 2.53 14.14
N PHE A 49 -21.37 2.34 14.88
CA PHE A 49 -20.87 1.02 15.24
C PHE A 49 -21.04 0.67 16.72
N ASN A 50 -21.76 1.47 17.51
CA ASN A 50 -21.82 1.31 18.97
C ASN A 50 -22.37 -0.04 19.45
N ASN A 51 -23.11 -0.78 18.61
CA ASN A 51 -23.73 -2.06 18.96
C ASN A 51 -23.02 -3.28 18.33
N PHE A 52 -21.79 -3.11 17.85
CA PHE A 52 -21.00 -4.13 17.17
C PHE A 52 -19.83 -4.62 18.02
N GLU A 53 -20.14 -5.25 19.16
CA GLU A 53 -19.15 -5.65 20.18
C GLU A 53 -18.15 -6.72 19.72
N GLU A 54 -18.47 -7.51 18.69
CA GLU A 54 -17.62 -8.59 18.15
C GLU A 54 -16.92 -8.22 16.84
N LEU A 55 -17.01 -6.97 16.40
CA LEU A 55 -16.50 -6.55 15.09
C LEU A 55 -14.97 -6.58 15.07
N THR A 56 -14.41 -7.35 14.14
CA THR A 56 -12.97 -7.51 13.96
C THR A 56 -12.46 -6.81 12.70
N SER A 57 -13.33 -6.57 11.71
CA SER A 57 -12.94 -5.99 10.43
C SER A 57 -14.00 -5.01 9.91
N ILE A 58 -13.57 -3.86 9.42
CA ILE A 58 -14.42 -2.86 8.77
C ILE A 58 -13.82 -2.50 7.41
N ASN A 59 -14.65 -2.54 6.38
CA ASN A 59 -14.27 -2.15 5.05
C ASN A 59 -15.27 -1.13 4.50
N VAL A 60 -14.75 -0.02 3.99
CA VAL A 60 -15.54 1.13 3.55
C VAL A 60 -15.07 1.50 2.15
N ILE A 61 -15.97 1.46 1.17
CA ILE A 61 -15.62 1.59 -0.24
C ILE A 61 -16.50 2.63 -0.94
N ASN A 62 -15.86 3.58 -1.62
CA ASN A 62 -16.53 4.53 -2.52
C ASN A 62 -17.67 5.32 -1.83
N LEU A 63 -17.38 5.80 -0.62
CA LEU A 63 -18.28 6.61 0.20
C LEU A 63 -17.59 7.91 0.63
N LYS A 64 -18.36 8.99 0.72
CA LYS A 64 -17.88 10.25 1.28
C LYS A 64 -18.11 10.24 2.79
N LEU A 65 -17.03 10.18 3.56
CA LEU A 65 -17.09 9.97 5.01
C LEU A 65 -17.12 11.30 5.79
N HIS A 66 -17.95 11.31 6.82
CA HIS A 66 -18.05 12.35 7.84
C HIS A 66 -18.04 11.69 9.24
N GLY A 67 -17.80 12.49 10.28
CA GLY A 67 -17.81 11.98 11.65
C GLY A 67 -16.61 11.07 11.97
N LEU A 68 -15.43 11.42 11.45
CA LEU A 68 -14.18 10.67 11.61
C LEU A 68 -13.55 10.78 13.01
N SER A 69 -14.15 11.55 13.91
CA SER A 69 -13.66 11.72 15.28
C SER A 69 -13.99 10.47 16.10
N SER A 70 -13.04 9.52 16.14
CA SER A 70 -13.07 8.31 16.97
C SER A 70 -14.37 7.48 16.86
N PRO A 71 -14.88 7.19 15.65
CA PRO A 71 -16.12 6.44 15.47
C PRO A 71 -16.04 4.99 15.97
N PHE A 72 -14.84 4.50 16.29
CA PHE A 72 -14.53 3.12 16.66
C PHE A 72 -13.99 2.95 18.08
N GLU A 73 -14.00 4.00 18.92
CA GLU A 73 -13.35 4.01 20.24
C GLU A 73 -13.79 2.87 21.18
N ASN A 74 -15.02 2.36 21.01
CA ASN A 74 -15.56 1.27 21.82
C ASN A 74 -15.42 -0.13 21.19
N LEU A 75 -14.84 -0.23 19.99
CA LEU A 75 -14.69 -1.49 19.27
C LEU A 75 -13.40 -2.20 19.69
N SER A 76 -13.37 -2.73 20.90
CA SER A 76 -12.15 -3.34 21.46
C SER A 76 -11.65 -4.54 20.68
N THR A 77 -12.51 -5.25 19.93
CA THR A 77 -12.15 -6.41 19.11
C THR A 77 -11.68 -6.06 17.70
N LEU A 78 -11.70 -4.78 17.31
CA LEU A 78 -11.41 -4.36 15.95
C LEU A 78 -9.90 -4.50 15.65
N GLU A 79 -9.60 -5.27 14.61
CA GLU A 79 -8.24 -5.64 14.21
C GLU A 79 -7.87 -5.03 12.84
N GLU A 80 -8.85 -4.86 11.96
CA GLU A 80 -8.61 -4.46 10.58
C GLU A 80 -9.56 -3.35 10.11
N ILE A 81 -8.99 -2.34 9.44
CA ILE A 81 -9.77 -1.27 8.79
C ILE A 81 -9.27 -1.05 7.36
N TYR A 82 -10.20 -1.11 6.41
CA TYR A 82 -9.96 -0.86 5.00
C TYR A 82 -10.81 0.33 4.51
N LEU A 83 -10.15 1.32 3.92
CA LEU A 83 -10.73 2.51 3.30
C LEU A 83 -10.26 2.57 1.84
N ASP A 84 -11.18 2.33 0.90
CA ASP A 84 -10.93 2.34 -0.55
C ASP A 84 -11.81 3.40 -1.22
N ARG A 85 -11.21 4.28 -2.01
CA ARG A 85 -11.95 5.28 -2.82
C ARG A 85 -12.91 6.18 -2.00
N ASN A 86 -12.64 6.43 -0.72
CA ASN A 86 -13.36 7.40 0.11
C ASN A 86 -12.97 8.88 -0.07
N HIS A 87 -12.14 9.24 -1.06
CA HIS A 87 -11.78 10.63 -1.39
C HIS A 87 -11.16 11.42 -0.21
N LEU A 88 -10.38 10.75 0.64
CA LEU A 88 -9.66 11.41 1.73
C LEU A 88 -8.46 12.19 1.19
N ASN A 89 -8.32 13.45 1.60
CA ASN A 89 -7.18 14.31 1.22
C ASN A 89 -6.02 14.25 2.22
N GLU A 90 -6.26 13.73 3.41
CA GLU A 90 -5.32 13.59 4.51
C GLU A 90 -5.53 12.22 5.18
N PHE A 91 -4.48 11.70 5.81
CA PHE A 91 -4.59 10.45 6.57
C PHE A 91 -5.49 10.68 7.80
N PRO A 92 -6.57 9.89 7.99
CA PRO A 92 -7.61 10.19 8.97
C PRO A 92 -7.22 9.70 10.37
N ARG A 93 -6.17 10.24 10.98
CA ARG A 93 -5.61 9.71 12.25
C ARG A 93 -6.64 9.50 13.36
N GLU A 94 -7.58 10.43 13.54
CA GLU A 94 -8.60 10.38 14.62
C GLU A 94 -9.57 9.19 14.48
N LEU A 95 -9.65 8.60 13.28
CA LEU A 95 -10.46 7.42 13.02
C LEU A 95 -9.89 6.18 13.70
N PHE A 96 -8.58 6.12 13.93
CA PHE A 96 -7.88 4.98 14.51
C PHE A 96 -7.70 5.09 16.03
N ARG A 97 -8.13 6.21 16.62
CA ARG A 97 -7.99 6.48 18.05
C ARG A 97 -8.79 5.49 18.88
N GLY A 98 -8.15 4.96 19.92
CA GLY A 98 -8.81 4.09 20.90
C GLY A 98 -9.04 2.65 20.43
N ILE A 99 -8.29 2.16 19.43
CA ILE A 99 -8.42 0.81 18.89
C ILE A 99 -7.19 -0.04 19.27
N PRO A 100 -7.16 -0.65 20.46
CA PRO A 100 -5.93 -1.21 21.02
C PRO A 100 -5.43 -2.48 20.32
N HIS A 101 -6.29 -3.18 19.57
CA HIS A 101 -5.95 -4.44 18.88
C HIS A 101 -5.84 -4.29 17.36
N LEU A 102 -5.80 -3.05 16.86
CA LEU A 102 -5.65 -2.78 15.43
C LEU A 102 -4.28 -3.26 14.93
N THR A 103 -4.30 -4.20 13.99
CA THR A 103 -3.10 -4.78 13.36
C THR A 103 -2.97 -4.37 11.89
N THR A 104 -4.09 -4.07 11.22
CA THR A 104 -4.09 -3.73 9.79
C THR A 104 -4.83 -2.43 9.52
N ILE A 105 -4.13 -1.50 8.86
CA ILE A 105 -4.71 -0.28 8.28
C ILE A 105 -4.44 -0.30 6.78
N ALA A 106 -5.51 -0.29 5.99
CA ALA A 106 -5.42 -0.08 4.56
C ALA A 106 -6.19 1.17 4.15
N VAL A 107 -5.47 2.19 3.71
CA VAL A 107 -6.03 3.46 3.22
C VAL A 107 -5.44 3.72 1.84
N PHE A 108 -6.16 3.26 0.81
CA PHE A 108 -5.63 3.22 -0.57
C PHE A 108 -6.64 3.78 -1.57
N ASN A 109 -6.15 4.14 -2.77
CA ASN A 109 -6.96 4.86 -3.78
C ASN A 109 -7.63 6.13 -3.20
N GLN A 110 -6.93 6.90 -2.37
CA GLN A 110 -7.39 8.21 -1.87
C GLN A 110 -6.69 9.35 -2.60
N GLU A 111 -6.86 10.57 -2.08
CA GLU A 111 -6.27 11.80 -2.59
C GLU A 111 -5.24 12.37 -1.58
N ILE A 112 -4.70 11.50 -0.71
CA ILE A 112 -3.71 11.86 0.31
C ILE A 112 -2.40 12.26 -0.37
N ARG A 113 -1.92 13.47 -0.07
CA ARG A 113 -0.69 14.02 -0.67
C ARG A 113 0.51 14.07 0.25
N ASN A 114 0.28 14.15 1.57
CA ASN A 114 1.36 14.30 2.54
C ASN A 114 1.11 13.42 3.75
N LEU A 115 2.20 12.89 4.32
CA LEU A 115 2.19 12.32 5.65
C LEU A 115 3.09 13.16 6.55
N SER A 116 2.50 13.70 7.60
CA SER A 116 3.16 14.44 8.67
C SER A 116 3.70 13.50 9.74
N ARG A 117 4.51 14.03 10.66
CA ARG A 117 5.02 13.27 11.81
C ARG A 117 3.91 12.72 12.72
N ASP A 118 2.77 13.39 12.78
CA ASP A 118 1.62 13.02 13.61
C ASP A 118 0.56 12.20 12.85
N SER A 119 0.83 11.78 11.59
CA SER A 119 -0.15 11.03 10.80
C SER A 119 -0.59 9.73 11.47
N PHE A 120 0.30 9.04 12.20
CA PHE A 120 -0.01 7.79 12.89
C PHE A 120 -0.04 7.92 14.42
N SER A 121 -0.10 9.14 14.98
CA SER A 121 0.01 9.36 16.43
C SER A 121 -1.12 8.74 17.26
N GLU A 122 -2.28 8.51 16.64
CA GLU A 122 -3.46 7.88 17.25
C GLU A 122 -3.54 6.37 16.98
N VAL A 123 -2.60 5.83 16.20
CA VAL A 123 -2.52 4.39 15.91
C VAL A 123 -1.74 3.71 17.03
N GLY A 124 -2.28 2.61 17.56
CA GLY A 124 -1.62 1.86 18.63
C GLY A 124 -0.37 1.11 18.17
N ASP A 125 0.42 0.67 19.15
CA ASP A 125 1.74 0.03 18.93
C ASP A 125 1.67 -1.36 18.27
N ASN A 126 0.48 -1.92 18.07
CA ASN A 126 0.25 -3.27 17.54
C ASN A 126 0.13 -3.34 16.01
N LEU A 127 0.26 -2.20 15.31
CA LEU A 127 0.13 -2.17 13.86
C LEU A 127 1.21 -3.03 13.18
N GLN A 128 0.76 -3.98 12.36
CA GLN A 128 1.58 -4.94 11.61
C GLN A 128 1.57 -4.67 10.12
N SER A 129 0.46 -4.21 9.55
CA SER A 129 0.34 -3.93 8.11
C SER A 129 -0.23 -2.54 7.85
N LEU A 130 0.51 -1.74 7.09
CA LEU A 130 0.13 -0.39 6.68
C LEU A 130 0.14 -0.28 5.16
N GLN A 131 -1.05 -0.22 4.57
CA GLN A 131 -1.25 -0.14 3.12
C GLN A 131 -1.68 1.28 2.73
N LEU A 132 -0.80 1.99 2.03
CA LEU A 132 -0.98 3.38 1.59
C LEU A 132 -0.76 3.53 0.08
N HIS A 133 -0.91 2.43 -0.67
CA HIS A 133 -0.68 2.40 -2.09
C HIS A 133 -1.76 3.16 -2.87
N LYS A 134 -1.45 3.58 -4.10
CA LYS A 134 -2.39 4.29 -5.00
C LYS A 134 -2.99 5.56 -4.39
N ASN A 135 -2.27 6.22 -3.50
CA ASN A 135 -2.59 7.59 -3.10
C ASN A 135 -1.83 8.57 -4.00
N GLN A 136 -1.73 9.83 -3.59
CA GLN A 136 -0.98 10.86 -4.30
C GLN A 136 0.16 11.38 -3.43
N ILE A 137 0.75 10.53 -2.59
CA ILE A 137 1.71 10.96 -1.57
C ILE A 137 2.98 11.46 -2.25
N GLU A 138 3.26 12.75 -2.09
CA GLU A 138 4.43 13.44 -2.64
C GLU A 138 5.53 13.62 -1.60
N TYR A 139 5.14 13.77 -0.32
CA TYR A 139 6.05 14.06 0.79
C TYR A 139 5.70 13.29 2.05
N ILE A 140 6.75 12.77 2.71
CA ILE A 140 6.68 12.11 4.02
C ILE A 140 7.67 12.83 4.94
N GLU A 141 7.16 13.36 6.05
CA GLU A 141 7.97 14.08 7.03
C GLU A 141 8.95 13.14 7.77
N PRO A 142 10.16 13.60 8.14
CA PRO A 142 11.04 12.83 9.00
C PRO A 142 10.34 12.41 10.30
N GLY A 143 10.45 11.12 10.61
CA GLY A 143 9.88 10.53 11.81
C GLY A 143 8.39 10.21 11.74
N THR A 144 7.77 10.29 10.56
CA THR A 144 6.37 9.85 10.35
C THR A 144 6.12 8.41 10.80
N PHE A 145 7.08 7.49 10.61
CA PHE A 145 6.94 6.09 11.01
C PHE A 145 7.62 5.74 12.34
N ASP A 146 8.07 6.75 13.10
CA ASP A 146 8.70 6.53 14.42
C ASP A 146 7.71 5.80 15.34
N GLY A 147 8.20 4.83 16.11
CA GLY A 147 7.37 4.06 17.06
C GLY A 147 6.57 2.89 16.47
N LEU A 148 6.44 2.76 15.15
CA LEU A 148 5.78 1.61 14.50
C LEU A 148 6.69 0.36 14.50
N THR A 149 7.18 -0.05 15.67
CA THR A 149 8.24 -1.06 15.80
C THR A 149 7.79 -2.47 15.45
N HIS A 150 6.48 -2.74 15.49
CA HIS A 150 5.86 -4.02 15.16
C HIS A 150 5.36 -4.10 13.70
N LEU A 151 5.60 -3.07 12.89
CA LEU A 151 5.18 -3.07 11.50
C LEU A 151 5.98 -4.10 10.69
N ASP A 152 5.28 -5.07 10.13
CA ASP A 152 5.82 -6.15 9.29
C ASP A 152 5.77 -5.75 7.81
N GLU A 153 4.72 -5.02 7.40
CA GLU A 153 4.50 -4.63 6.00
C GLU A 153 4.16 -3.15 5.86
N LEU A 154 4.91 -2.47 4.99
CA LEU A 154 4.64 -1.11 4.56
C LEU A 154 4.54 -1.06 3.04
N ASN A 155 3.37 -0.68 2.55
CA ASN A 155 3.11 -0.53 1.12
C ASN A 155 2.84 0.93 0.76
N LEU A 156 3.76 1.52 -0.01
CA LEU A 156 3.69 2.87 -0.55
C LEU A 156 3.69 2.86 -2.09
N GLU A 157 3.37 1.73 -2.73
CA GLU A 157 3.39 1.62 -4.19
C GLU A 157 2.41 2.60 -4.86
N PHE A 158 2.73 3.03 -6.08
CA PHE A 158 1.85 3.89 -6.89
C PHE A 158 1.50 5.20 -6.19
N ASN A 159 2.52 5.87 -5.65
CA ASN A 159 2.42 7.23 -5.11
C ASN A 159 3.26 8.18 -5.98
N LEU A 160 3.53 9.39 -5.49
CA LEU A 160 4.28 10.42 -6.21
C LEU A 160 5.61 10.77 -5.50
N LEU A 161 6.15 9.81 -4.73
CA LEU A 161 7.36 10.02 -3.92
C LEU A 161 8.58 10.18 -4.83
N SER A 162 9.30 11.29 -4.69
CA SER A 162 10.53 11.58 -5.44
C SER A 162 11.81 11.45 -4.61
N SER A 163 11.67 11.62 -3.29
CA SER A 163 12.74 11.46 -2.32
C SER A 163 12.14 11.04 -0.98
N LEU A 164 12.95 10.36 -0.18
CA LEU A 164 12.62 10.00 1.20
C LEU A 164 13.74 10.49 2.12
N PRO A 165 13.43 10.98 3.32
CA PRO A 165 14.45 11.46 4.25
C PRO A 165 15.29 10.30 4.79
N ASP A 166 16.55 10.60 5.12
CA ASP A 166 17.46 9.62 5.71
C ASP A 166 16.89 9.09 7.03
N GLY A 167 16.97 7.77 7.20
CA GLY A 167 16.49 7.11 8.42
C GLY A 167 14.96 7.03 8.55
N ILE A 168 14.17 7.36 7.52
CA ILE A 168 12.70 7.31 7.59
C ILE A 168 12.13 5.95 8.04
N PHE A 169 12.86 4.86 7.83
CA PHE A 169 12.47 3.50 8.24
C PHE A 169 13.25 2.99 9.45
N SER A 170 14.04 3.82 10.13
CA SER A 170 15.01 3.34 11.14
C SER A 170 14.36 2.60 12.30
N ASP A 171 13.14 2.96 12.68
CA ASP A 171 12.42 2.38 13.82
C ASP A 171 11.57 1.16 13.46
N LEU A 172 11.43 0.83 12.17
CA LEU A 172 10.64 -0.30 11.68
C LEU A 172 11.38 -1.64 11.86
N LYS A 173 11.60 -2.05 13.11
CA LYS A 173 12.47 -3.19 13.46
C LYS A 173 11.94 -4.54 12.98
N SER A 174 10.63 -4.72 12.94
CA SER A 174 10.00 -5.95 12.44
C SER A 174 9.84 -6.00 10.92
N LEU A 175 10.11 -4.91 10.20
CA LEU A 175 9.73 -4.78 8.80
C LEU A 175 10.32 -5.89 7.93
N GLU A 176 9.40 -6.60 7.30
CA GLU A 176 9.64 -7.76 6.45
C GLU A 176 9.39 -7.43 4.98
N ALA A 177 8.41 -6.55 4.72
CA ALA A 177 7.97 -6.13 3.40
C ALA A 177 7.94 -4.60 3.26
N LEU A 178 8.69 -4.06 2.27
CA LEU A 178 8.70 -2.63 1.92
C LEU A 178 8.47 -2.44 0.43
N LEU A 179 7.28 -1.96 0.05
CA LEU A 179 6.87 -1.86 -1.35
C LEU A 179 6.84 -0.41 -1.81
N LEU A 180 7.66 -0.06 -2.82
CA LEU A 180 7.88 1.30 -3.29
C LEU A 180 7.77 1.48 -4.83
N ASN A 181 7.43 0.44 -5.60
CA ASN A 181 7.21 0.59 -7.07
C ASN A 181 6.18 1.68 -7.40
N GLY A 182 6.22 2.23 -8.62
CA GLY A 182 5.23 3.23 -9.04
C GLY A 182 5.44 4.55 -8.31
N ASN A 183 6.69 4.90 -8.06
CA ASN A 183 7.14 6.16 -7.47
C ASN A 183 8.33 6.67 -8.28
N SER A 184 8.88 7.83 -7.97
CA SER A 184 10.06 8.36 -8.63
C SER A 184 11.22 8.58 -7.66
N ILE A 185 11.41 7.64 -6.73
CA ILE A 185 12.37 7.76 -5.63
C ILE A 185 13.80 7.77 -6.20
N THR A 186 14.51 8.86 -5.93
CA THR A 186 15.91 9.06 -6.32
C THR A 186 16.91 8.76 -5.20
N SER A 187 16.42 8.71 -3.95
CA SER A 187 17.20 8.34 -2.77
C SER A 187 17.80 6.94 -2.92
N ASP A 188 18.99 6.71 -2.34
CA ASP A 188 19.63 5.41 -2.37
C ASP A 188 18.90 4.40 -1.48
N PHE A 189 18.22 3.43 -2.09
CA PHE A 189 17.44 2.39 -1.41
C PHE A 189 18.26 1.64 -0.34
N PHE A 190 19.52 1.31 -0.61
CA PHE A 190 20.36 0.57 0.35
C PHE A 190 20.77 1.43 1.56
N SER A 191 20.82 2.74 1.38
CA SER A 191 21.01 3.69 2.48
C SER A 191 19.72 3.87 3.30
N LEU A 192 18.56 3.97 2.63
CA LEU A 192 17.25 4.09 3.29
C LEU A 192 16.88 2.86 4.13
N THR A 193 17.21 1.66 3.64
CA THR A 193 16.89 0.37 4.29
C THR A 193 17.98 -0.11 5.24
N LYS A 194 19.00 0.72 5.47
CA LYS A 194 20.09 0.39 6.39
C LYS A 194 19.56 0.14 7.79
N GLY A 195 19.78 -1.07 8.30
CA GLY A 195 19.36 -1.47 9.65
C GLY A 195 18.03 -2.24 9.69
N LEU A 196 17.31 -2.38 8.58
CA LEU A 196 16.17 -3.28 8.46
C LEU A 196 16.65 -4.73 8.31
N GLN A 197 16.74 -5.44 9.44
CA GLN A 197 17.36 -6.78 9.48
C GLN A 197 16.44 -7.89 8.98
N ASN A 198 15.12 -7.65 8.99
CA ASN A 198 14.12 -8.67 8.65
C ASN A 198 13.60 -8.55 7.21
N LEU A 199 14.00 -7.49 6.48
CA LEU A 199 13.49 -7.18 5.16
C LEU A 199 13.85 -8.27 4.14
N TRP A 200 12.84 -8.92 3.58
CA TRP A 200 13.00 -10.01 2.62
C TRP A 200 12.12 -9.86 1.38
N HIS A 201 11.06 -9.07 1.49
CA HIS A 201 10.24 -8.65 0.38
C HIS A 201 10.40 -7.14 0.19
N TRP A 202 10.79 -6.71 -1.00
CA TRP A 202 10.85 -5.29 -1.29
C TRP A 202 10.57 -5.00 -2.75
N SER A 203 10.08 -3.81 -3.02
CA SER A 203 9.90 -3.32 -4.38
C SER A 203 10.40 -1.90 -4.52
N LEU A 204 10.96 -1.54 -5.68
CA LEU A 204 11.40 -0.19 -5.96
C LEU A 204 11.36 0.09 -7.47
N GLU A 205 11.10 1.35 -7.80
CA GLU A 205 11.22 1.82 -9.17
C GLU A 205 12.68 2.10 -9.51
N TYR A 206 13.23 1.32 -10.43
CA TYR A 206 14.59 1.43 -10.93
C TYR A 206 14.57 2.19 -12.25
N SER A 207 15.01 3.43 -12.23
CA SER A 207 15.15 4.23 -13.44
C SER A 207 16.62 4.37 -13.84
N ARG A 208 16.92 4.13 -15.12
CA ARG A 208 18.26 4.40 -15.69
C ARG A 208 18.17 5.35 -16.87
N LYS A 209 19.08 6.31 -16.92
CA LYS A 209 19.30 7.14 -18.10
C LYS A 209 20.11 6.34 -19.13
N SER A 210 19.59 6.19 -20.35
CA SER A 210 20.38 5.67 -21.48
C SER A 210 21.31 6.76 -22.04
N ASN A 211 22.30 6.39 -22.85
CA ASN A 211 23.20 7.33 -23.54
C ASN A 211 22.52 8.18 -24.63
N GLY A 212 21.22 7.95 -24.87
CA GLY A 212 20.29 8.88 -25.52
C GLY A 212 19.16 9.19 -24.53
N SER A 213 18.50 10.34 -24.66
CA SER A 213 17.51 10.94 -23.73
C SER A 213 16.37 10.04 -23.18
N ASP A 214 16.30 8.78 -23.58
CA ASP A 214 15.34 7.80 -23.10
C ASP A 214 15.70 7.34 -21.68
N THR A 215 14.81 7.67 -20.73
CA THR A 215 14.82 7.10 -19.39
C THR A 215 13.95 5.86 -19.42
N PHE A 216 14.52 4.70 -19.15
CA PHE A 216 13.75 3.47 -18.98
C PHE A 216 13.36 3.35 -17.52
N ILE A 217 12.06 3.18 -17.28
CA ILE A 217 11.52 2.85 -15.97
C ILE A 217 11.39 1.33 -15.89
N GLU A 218 12.03 0.74 -14.90
CA GLU A 218 11.96 -0.68 -14.60
C GLU A 218 11.38 -0.83 -13.18
N GLY A 219 10.27 -1.54 -13.04
CA GLY A 219 9.76 -1.90 -11.71
C GLY A 219 10.49 -3.16 -11.24
N VAL A 220 11.11 -3.14 -10.07
CA VAL A 220 11.79 -4.31 -9.51
C VAL A 220 11.06 -4.74 -8.25
N THR A 221 10.57 -5.97 -8.23
CA THR A 221 10.02 -6.60 -7.03
C THR A 221 10.86 -7.80 -6.67
N CYS A 222 11.49 -7.77 -5.51
CA CYS A 222 12.35 -8.84 -5.01
C CYS A 222 11.74 -9.52 -3.78
N ARG A 223 11.94 -10.83 -3.70
CA ARG A 223 11.50 -11.72 -2.63
C ARG A 223 12.60 -12.72 -2.31
N ALA A 224 12.92 -12.91 -1.04
CA ALA A 224 13.77 -14.01 -0.56
C ALA A 224 12.94 -14.98 0.29
N ALA A 225 12.80 -16.23 -0.16
CA ALA A 225 12.16 -17.27 0.67
C ALA A 225 13.12 -17.69 1.80
N LEU A 226 12.61 -18.12 2.96
CA LEU A 226 13.47 -18.80 3.96
C LEU A 226 13.92 -20.16 3.39
N PRO A 227 15.23 -20.54 3.49
CA PRO A 227 16.31 -19.95 4.27
C PRO A 227 17.19 -18.91 3.53
N MET A 228 16.83 -18.51 2.32
CA MET A 228 17.58 -17.59 1.44
C MET A 228 17.78 -16.19 2.05
N LYS A 229 17.01 -15.79 3.08
CA LYS A 229 17.24 -14.59 3.89
C LYS A 229 18.68 -14.51 4.44
N LYS A 230 19.28 -15.64 4.86
CA LYS A 230 20.64 -15.65 5.45
C LYS A 230 21.76 -15.49 4.43
N GLU A 231 21.50 -15.82 3.16
CA GLU A 231 22.51 -15.77 2.10
C GLU A 231 22.41 -14.46 1.29
N GLY A 232 21.30 -13.72 1.41
CA GLY A 232 21.06 -12.49 0.64
C GLY A 232 20.74 -12.77 -0.83
N LEU A 233 20.26 -13.98 -1.14
CA LEU A 233 19.80 -14.38 -2.46
C LEU A 233 18.32 -14.04 -2.60
N HIS A 234 18.01 -13.19 -3.57
CA HIS A 234 16.65 -12.76 -3.89
C HIS A 234 16.21 -13.33 -5.24
N LEU A 235 14.95 -13.74 -5.33
CA LEU A 235 14.21 -13.93 -6.57
C LEU A 235 13.49 -12.60 -6.87
N CYS A 236 13.74 -12.04 -8.04
CA CYS A 236 13.23 -10.74 -8.44
C CYS A 236 12.47 -10.82 -9.74
N ASP A 237 11.26 -10.29 -9.72
CA ASP A 237 10.43 -10.05 -10.88
C ASP A 237 10.74 -8.62 -11.37
N ILE A 238 11.29 -8.51 -12.58
CA ILE A 238 11.72 -7.24 -13.17
C ILE A 238 10.78 -6.92 -14.33
N ARG A 239 10.07 -5.80 -14.22
CA ARG A 239 9.14 -5.31 -15.23
C ARG A 239 9.78 -4.21 -16.06
N PHE A 240 9.71 -4.36 -17.38
CA PHE A 240 10.26 -3.42 -18.35
C PHE A 240 9.15 -2.67 -19.06
N GLN A 241 9.25 -1.35 -19.10
CA GLN A 241 8.33 -0.51 -19.88
C GLN A 241 8.68 -0.58 -21.37
N HIS A 242 7.71 -0.93 -22.22
CA HIS A 242 7.84 -0.81 -23.68
C HIS A 242 7.31 0.56 -24.15
N SER A 243 8.16 1.33 -24.82
CA SER A 243 7.73 2.48 -25.62
C SER A 243 7.27 1.96 -26.98
N SER A 244 5.98 1.72 -27.15
CA SER A 244 5.38 1.64 -28.49
C SER A 244 4.72 2.99 -28.80
N GLY A 245 5.16 3.65 -29.87
CA GLY A 245 4.62 4.95 -30.27
C GLY A 245 3.08 5.01 -30.20
N ASN A 246 2.57 6.03 -29.52
CA ASN A 246 1.16 6.45 -29.45
C ASN A 246 0.09 5.44 -28.97
N GLN A 247 0.44 4.28 -28.40
CA GLN A 247 -0.54 3.44 -27.70
C GLN A 247 0.01 2.87 -26.39
N GLU A 248 -0.92 2.75 -25.44
CA GLU A 248 -0.89 2.09 -24.13
C GLU A 248 0.45 1.46 -23.72
N THR A 249 1.04 1.97 -22.63
CA THR A 249 2.26 1.43 -22.04
C THR A 249 2.11 -0.07 -21.77
N LYS A 250 2.83 -0.91 -22.53
CA LYS A 250 2.92 -2.35 -22.26
C LYS A 250 4.11 -2.64 -21.35
N TRP A 251 3.96 -3.66 -20.51
CA TRP A 251 4.99 -4.12 -19.60
C TRP A 251 5.33 -5.58 -19.92
N ASP A 252 6.61 -5.87 -20.05
CA ASP A 252 7.11 -7.25 -20.06
C ASP A 252 7.71 -7.56 -18.69
N GLU A 253 7.60 -8.81 -18.26
CA GLU A 253 8.13 -9.26 -16.97
C GLU A 253 9.15 -10.38 -17.19
N VAL A 254 10.30 -10.25 -16.55
CA VAL A 254 11.34 -11.28 -16.52
C VAL A 254 11.72 -11.55 -15.07
N SER A 255 11.53 -12.79 -14.64
CA SER A 255 12.03 -13.25 -13.35
C SER A 255 13.52 -13.57 -13.44
N SER A 256 14.30 -13.05 -12.51
CA SER A 256 15.74 -13.26 -12.38
C SER A 256 16.10 -13.46 -10.92
N SER A 257 17.23 -14.09 -10.62
CA SER A 257 17.68 -14.28 -9.24
C SER A 257 19.14 -13.89 -9.06
N GLY A 258 19.46 -13.36 -7.88
CA GLY A 258 20.80 -12.87 -7.59
C GLY A 258 21.01 -12.51 -6.13
N HIS A 259 22.27 -12.45 -5.75
CA HIS A 259 22.66 -11.93 -4.44
C HIS A 259 22.61 -10.42 -4.48
N ILE A 260 21.71 -9.78 -3.74
CA ILE A 260 21.50 -8.33 -3.80
C ILE A 260 21.86 -7.73 -2.46
N ARG A 261 23.04 -7.12 -2.37
CA ARG A 261 23.52 -6.47 -1.15
C ARG A 261 23.88 -5.00 -1.37
N SER A 262 23.88 -4.57 -2.63
CA SER A 262 24.31 -3.25 -3.04
C SER A 262 23.60 -2.80 -4.33
N LYS A 263 23.68 -1.49 -4.60
CA LYS A 263 23.21 -0.90 -5.84
C LYS A 263 23.84 -1.53 -7.09
N ASP A 264 25.11 -1.90 -7.00
CA ASP A 264 25.83 -2.54 -8.12
C ASP A 264 25.34 -3.96 -8.39
N ASP A 265 24.96 -4.71 -7.35
CA ASP A 265 24.36 -6.05 -7.53
C ASP A 265 23.02 -5.95 -8.24
N LEU A 266 22.18 -5.00 -7.82
CA LEU A 266 20.89 -4.74 -8.44
C LEU A 266 21.06 -4.33 -9.90
N ALA A 267 21.99 -3.41 -10.19
CA ALA A 267 22.26 -2.98 -11.56
C ALA A 267 22.66 -4.17 -12.46
N ARG A 268 23.56 -5.05 -11.98
CA ARG A 268 23.96 -6.27 -12.72
C ARG A 268 22.80 -7.21 -12.97
N LEU A 269 21.91 -7.39 -11.98
CA LEU A 269 20.74 -8.26 -12.11
C LEU A 269 19.78 -7.74 -13.18
N VAL A 270 19.49 -6.43 -13.14
CA VAL A 270 18.62 -5.76 -14.11
C VAL A 270 19.20 -5.82 -15.52
N ASP A 271 20.50 -5.58 -15.69
CA ASP A 271 21.17 -5.72 -17.00
C ASP A 271 21.07 -7.16 -17.55
N SER A 272 21.21 -8.16 -16.69
CA SER A 272 21.06 -9.57 -17.07
C SER A 272 19.63 -9.91 -17.51
N ALA A 273 18.63 -9.47 -16.75
CA ALA A 273 17.22 -9.66 -17.08
C ALA A 273 16.84 -8.96 -18.39
N ARG A 274 17.37 -7.76 -18.64
CA ARG A 274 17.17 -7.04 -19.90
C ARG A 274 17.75 -7.80 -21.10
N PHE A 275 18.94 -8.38 -20.95
CA PHE A 275 19.53 -9.21 -22.00
C PHE A 275 18.69 -10.46 -22.30
N GLN A 276 18.06 -11.05 -21.27
CA GLN A 276 17.11 -12.15 -21.44
C GLN A 276 15.84 -11.70 -22.18
N GLN A 277 15.26 -10.57 -21.80
CA GLN A 277 14.09 -9.97 -22.47
C GLN A 277 14.36 -9.78 -23.97
N GLN A 278 15.50 -9.18 -24.33
CA GLN A 278 15.86 -8.95 -25.74
C GLN A 278 16.04 -10.24 -26.53
N LYS A 279 16.50 -11.33 -25.90
CA LYS A 279 16.59 -12.64 -26.54
C LYS A 279 15.22 -13.24 -26.80
N GLN A 280 14.29 -13.14 -25.85
CA GLN A 280 12.91 -13.63 -26.01
C GLN A 280 12.21 -12.91 -27.17
N HIS A 281 12.34 -11.58 -27.25
CA HIS A 281 11.78 -10.78 -28.36
C HIS A 281 12.38 -11.12 -29.73
N LYS A 282 13.66 -11.52 -29.80
CA LYS A 282 14.27 -11.97 -31.06
C LYS A 282 13.83 -13.37 -31.48
N GLN A 283 13.40 -14.21 -30.54
CA GLN A 283 12.94 -15.57 -30.82
C GLN A 283 11.44 -15.64 -31.19
N SER A 284 10.64 -14.65 -30.79
CA SER A 284 9.22 -14.54 -31.18
C SER A 284 9.00 -13.96 -32.58
N VAL A 285 10.03 -13.38 -33.20
CA VAL A 285 10.04 -12.91 -34.60
C VAL A 285 10.69 -13.99 -35.48
N ILE A 286 10.02 -15.12 -35.66
CA ILE A 286 10.34 -16.06 -36.75
C ILE A 286 9.55 -15.57 -37.97
N PRO A 287 10.18 -15.28 -39.13
CA PRO A 287 9.44 -14.97 -40.35
C PRO A 287 8.58 -16.18 -40.71
N LEU A 288 7.28 -15.98 -40.88
CA LEU A 288 6.44 -16.93 -41.62
C LEU A 288 6.99 -16.96 -43.06
N GLU A 289 7.69 -18.05 -43.40
CA GLU A 289 7.97 -18.41 -44.80
C GLU A 289 6.69 -18.86 -45.51
#